data_AF-A0A6G7XLD6-F1
#
_entry.id   AF-A0A6G7XLD6-F1
#
_cell.length_a   1.000
_cell.length_b   1.000
_cell.length_c   1.000
_cell.angle_alpha   90.00
_cell.angle_beta   90.00
_cell.angle_gamma   90.00
#
_symmetry.space_group_name_H-M   'P 1'
#
loop_
_entity.id
_entity.type
_entity.pdbx_description
1 polymer ?
#
loop_
_entity_poly.entity_id
_entity_poly.type
_entity_poly.pdbx_seq_one_letter_code
_entity_poly.pdbx_strand_id
1 'polypeptide(L)'
;MRLALDQNFPLPLVHAFQQFVPPGLTLEHLTKIDPALSRMADSELVRELSRRNYDGLVTTDYHMLDDPPTVAAMVDTKLTVLVIEAAGHDPLKATAALLQELPGLEHRLLPNQANVIRHRPRATTPRPAWEYLKKIADKQGADVDDLWKRHKAPVSEEPRSPSSPDE
;
A
#
# COMPACT_ATOMS: atom_id res chain seq x y z
N MET A 1 13.97 7.39 -8.54
CA MET A 1 12.74 8.17 -8.38
C MET A 1 12.52 8.55 -6.91
N ARG A 2 12.34 9.83 -6.61
CA ARG A 2 12.18 10.42 -5.27
C ARG A 2 10.73 10.85 -5.05
N LEU A 3 10.11 10.29 -4.03
CA LEU A 3 8.73 10.56 -3.67
C LEU A 3 8.66 11.17 -2.27
N ALA A 4 7.89 12.25 -2.14
CA ALA A 4 7.54 12.81 -0.86
C ALA A 4 6.33 12.08 -0.28
N LEU A 5 6.36 11.72 1.00
CA LEU A 5 5.21 11.21 1.74
C LEU A 5 4.57 12.34 2.54
N ASP A 6 3.28 12.57 2.34
CA ASP A 6 2.48 13.51 3.10
C ASP A 6 2.46 13.19 4.62
N GLN A 7 2.13 14.18 5.45
CA GLN A 7 2.02 14.10 6.90
C GLN A 7 1.04 13.04 7.42
N ASN A 8 0.12 12.60 6.57
CA ASN A 8 -0.84 11.56 6.91
C ASN A 8 -0.20 10.16 7.02
N PHE A 9 1.09 10.01 6.68
CA PHE A 9 1.87 8.79 6.91
C PHE A 9 2.71 8.93 8.19
N PRO A 10 2.32 8.29 9.31
CA PRO A 10 3.06 8.42 10.57
C PRO A 10 4.52 7.97 10.44
N LEU A 11 5.45 8.81 10.91
CA LEU A 11 6.89 8.50 10.88
C LEU A 11 7.27 7.12 11.43
N PRO A 12 6.66 6.59 12.52
CA PRO A 12 6.96 5.23 12.98
C PRO A 12 6.69 4.16 11.92
N LEU A 13 5.62 4.30 11.13
CA LEU A 13 5.31 3.38 10.04
C LEU A 13 6.30 3.56 8.89
N VAL A 14 6.58 4.82 8.49
CA VAL A 14 7.59 5.13 7.46
C VAL A 14 8.93 4.47 7.77
N HIS A 15 9.42 4.62 9.00
CA HIS A 15 10.66 3.98 9.43
C HIS A 15 10.58 2.45 9.39
N ALA A 16 9.45 1.85 9.78
CA ALA A 16 9.27 0.40 9.81
C ALA A 16 9.29 -0.21 8.40
N PHE A 17 8.71 0.45 7.40
CA PHE A 17 8.63 -0.09 6.04
C PHE A 17 9.75 0.35 5.09
N GLN A 18 10.60 1.30 5.48
CA GLN A 18 11.65 1.84 4.60
C GLN A 18 12.53 0.76 3.97
N GLN A 19 12.81 -0.32 4.71
CA GLN A 19 13.61 -1.47 4.22
C GLN A 19 12.95 -2.26 3.08
N PHE A 20 11.63 -2.11 2.89
CA PHE A 20 10.87 -2.79 1.83
C PHE A 20 10.68 -1.92 0.58
N VAL A 21 11.18 -0.68 0.60
CA VAL A 21 11.12 0.20 -0.58
C VAL A 21 12.02 -0.38 -1.68
N PRO A 22 11.51 -0.57 -2.91
CA PRO A 22 12.32 -1.13 -3.99
C PRO A 22 13.59 -0.31 -4.28
N PRO A 23 14.69 -0.95 -4.71
CA PRO A 23 15.88 -0.24 -5.17
C PRO A 23 15.54 0.79 -6.25
N GLY A 24 16.19 1.95 -6.22
CA GLY A 24 15.93 3.04 -7.17
C GLY A 24 14.76 3.95 -6.78
N LEU A 25 13.95 3.57 -5.79
CA LEU A 25 12.94 4.44 -5.17
C LEU A 25 13.46 5.01 -3.84
N THR A 26 13.11 6.26 -3.57
CA THR A 26 13.34 6.89 -2.27
C THR A 26 12.04 7.51 -1.80
N LEU A 27 11.63 7.19 -0.57
CA LEU A 27 10.48 7.78 0.10
C LEU A 27 10.99 8.68 1.22
N GLU A 28 10.62 9.95 1.21
CA GLU A 28 10.99 10.93 2.22
C GLU A 28 9.72 11.61 2.78
N HIS A 29 9.52 11.56 4.10
CA HIS A 29 8.38 12.21 4.72
C HIS A 29 8.52 13.75 4.70
N LEU A 30 7.44 14.49 4.40
CA LEU A 30 7.49 15.96 4.24
C LEU A 30 8.22 16.67 5.38
N THR A 31 7.96 16.31 6.64
CA THR A 31 8.61 16.91 7.80
C THR A 31 10.12 16.65 7.91
N LYS A 32 10.63 15.62 7.23
CA LYS A 32 12.08 15.36 7.12
C LYS A 32 12.73 16.15 5.99
N ILE A 33 11.95 16.47 4.96
CA ILE A 33 12.39 17.32 3.85
C ILE A 33 12.47 18.77 4.33
N ASP A 34 11.34 19.30 4.80
CA ASP A 34 11.18 20.64 5.36
C ASP A 34 9.81 20.73 6.07
N PRO A 35 9.76 20.99 7.39
CA PRO A 35 8.52 21.08 8.14
C PRO A 35 7.50 22.11 7.62
N ALA A 36 7.94 23.12 6.85
CA ALA A 36 7.05 24.11 6.27
C ALA A 36 6.17 23.53 5.15
N LEU A 37 6.63 22.48 4.47
CA LEU A 37 5.90 21.87 3.34
C LEU A 37 4.53 21.32 3.76
N SER A 38 4.43 20.76 4.97
CA SER A 38 3.20 20.25 5.56
C SER A 38 2.12 21.31 5.84
N ARG A 39 2.45 22.61 5.67
CA ARG A 39 1.54 23.73 5.90
C ARG A 39 1.19 24.48 4.62
N MET A 40 1.79 24.11 3.50
CA MET A 40 1.53 24.73 2.21
C MET A 40 0.15 24.32 1.68
N ALA A 41 -0.44 25.15 0.83
CA ALA A 41 -1.57 24.71 0.03
C ALA A 41 -1.11 23.64 -0.98
N ASP A 42 -1.98 22.71 -1.34
CA ASP A 42 -1.64 21.57 -2.21
C ASP A 42 -0.96 21.97 -3.53
N SER A 43 -1.48 23.01 -4.19
CA SER A 43 -0.91 23.54 -5.43
C SER A 43 0.51 24.12 -5.25
N GLU A 44 0.78 24.75 -4.10
CA GLU A 44 2.10 25.27 -3.76
C GLU A 44 3.05 24.12 -3.43
N LEU A 45 2.58 23.13 -2.68
CA LEU A 45 3.34 21.93 -2.33
C LEU A 45 3.80 21.19 -3.59
N VAL A 46 2.91 20.97 -4.57
CA VAL A 46 3.25 20.32 -5.84
C VAL A 46 4.36 21.09 -6.57
N ARG A 47 4.23 22.42 -6.67
CA ARG A 47 5.26 23.27 -7.32
C ARG A 47 6.57 23.24 -6.57
N GLU A 48 6.54 23.27 -5.25
CA GLU A 48 7.73 23.30 -4.41
C GLU A 48 8.48 21.97 -4.44
N LEU A 49 7.78 20.84 -4.39
CA LEU A 49 8.39 19.52 -4.55
C LEU A 49 9.08 19.38 -5.91
N SER A 50 8.44 19.85 -6.99
CA SER A 50 9.06 19.87 -8.32
C SER A 50 10.34 20.71 -8.36
N ARG A 51 10.35 21.93 -7.78
CA ARG A 51 11.56 22.76 -7.67
C ARG A 51 12.69 22.10 -6.88
N ARG A 52 12.33 21.25 -5.91
CA ARG A 52 13.28 20.47 -5.08
C ARG A 52 13.71 19.16 -5.72
N ASN A 53 13.37 18.93 -6.99
CA ASN A 53 13.68 17.72 -7.76
C ASN A 53 13.09 16.45 -7.12
N TYR A 54 11.86 16.54 -6.63
CA TYR A 54 11.03 15.37 -6.33
C TYR A 54 10.24 14.97 -7.58
N ASP A 55 10.16 13.67 -7.81
CA ASP A 55 9.45 13.09 -8.94
C ASP A 55 7.96 12.92 -8.63
N GLY A 56 7.59 12.89 -7.35
CA GLY A 56 6.20 12.74 -6.96
C GLY A 56 5.88 12.97 -5.49
N LEU A 57 4.57 12.98 -5.24
CA LEU A 57 3.93 13.10 -3.94
C LEU A 57 3.04 11.87 -3.70
N VAL A 58 3.13 11.28 -2.52
CA VAL A 58 2.21 10.26 -2.03
C VAL A 58 1.36 10.90 -0.95
N THR A 59 0.04 10.85 -1.12
CA THR A 59 -0.93 11.41 -0.17
C THR A 59 -2.08 10.45 0.10
N THR A 60 -2.79 10.66 1.20
CA THR A 60 -4.09 10.05 1.44
C THR A 60 -5.26 10.99 1.14
N ASP A 61 -4.97 12.26 0.89
CA ASP A 61 -5.98 13.25 0.55
C ASP A 61 -6.32 13.16 -0.95
N TYR A 62 -7.44 12.51 -1.24
CA TYR A 62 -7.92 12.40 -2.62
C TYR A 62 -8.67 13.65 -3.09
N HIS A 63 -9.08 14.53 -2.18
CA HIS A 63 -9.81 15.76 -2.52
C HIS A 63 -8.91 16.78 -3.22
N MET A 64 -7.59 16.66 -3.10
CA MET A 64 -6.64 17.49 -3.86
C MET A 64 -6.83 17.34 -5.38
N LEU A 65 -7.41 16.22 -5.85
CA LEU A 65 -7.72 16.00 -7.26
C LEU A 65 -8.99 16.72 -7.72
N ASP A 66 -9.82 17.17 -6.77
CA ASP A 66 -11.01 17.98 -7.04
C ASP A 66 -10.67 19.49 -7.08
N ASP A 67 -9.44 19.89 -6.70
CA ASP A 67 -8.97 21.28 -6.67
C ASP A 67 -8.27 21.68 -8.00
N PRO A 68 -8.86 22.58 -8.80
CA PRO A 68 -8.31 22.95 -10.11
C PRO A 68 -6.89 23.57 -10.07
N PRO A 69 -6.56 24.50 -9.15
CA PRO A 69 -5.19 25.00 -8.99
C PRO A 69 -4.16 23.90 -8.76
N THR A 70 -4.50 22.89 -7.95
CA THR A 70 -3.62 21.77 -7.66
C THR A 70 -3.41 20.88 -8.88
N VAL A 71 -4.49 20.51 -9.58
CA VAL A 71 -4.36 19.72 -10.82
C VAL A 71 -3.57 20.47 -11.90
N ALA A 72 -3.78 21.78 -12.05
CA ALA A 72 -2.99 22.60 -12.95
C ALA A 72 -1.50 22.60 -12.58
N ALA A 73 -1.17 22.70 -11.27
CA ALA A 73 0.20 22.59 -10.80
C ALA A 73 0.83 21.22 -11.12
N MET A 74 0.07 20.12 -11.00
CA MET A 74 0.56 18.78 -11.39
C MET A 74 0.90 18.73 -12.89
N VAL A 75 0.03 19.27 -13.75
CA VAL A 75 0.24 19.32 -15.20
C VAL A 75 1.47 20.15 -15.56
N ASP A 76 1.60 21.36 -14.99
CA ASP A 76 2.72 22.27 -15.24
C ASP A 76 4.07 21.63 -14.86
N THR A 77 4.09 20.94 -13.72
CA THR A 77 5.30 20.38 -13.12
C THR A 77 5.61 18.97 -13.59
N LYS A 78 4.64 18.30 -14.22
CA LYS A 78 4.66 16.86 -14.56
C LYS A 78 4.91 15.97 -13.34
N LEU A 79 4.62 16.46 -12.13
CA LEU A 79 4.83 15.74 -10.89
C LEU A 79 3.86 14.56 -10.79
N THR A 80 4.37 13.40 -10.38
CA THR A 80 3.55 12.20 -10.19
C THR A 80 2.84 12.26 -8.83
N VAL A 81 1.53 12.04 -8.78
CA VAL A 81 0.78 11.99 -7.53
C VAL A 81 0.17 10.60 -7.32
N LEU A 82 0.57 9.94 -6.24
CA LEU A 82 -0.01 8.69 -5.75
C LEU A 82 -1.01 9.03 -4.64
N VAL A 83 -2.29 8.83 -4.93
CA VAL A 83 -3.38 9.02 -3.97
C VAL A 83 -3.81 7.67 -3.43
N ILE A 84 -3.58 7.45 -2.15
CA ILE A 84 -3.99 6.24 -1.43
C ILE A 84 -5.27 6.54 -0.66
N GLU A 85 -6.42 6.11 -1.18
CA GLU A 85 -7.69 6.29 -0.49
C GLU A 85 -7.81 5.31 0.67
N ALA A 86 -7.56 5.79 1.89
CA ALA A 86 -7.81 4.99 3.06
C ALA A 86 -9.32 4.87 3.32
N ALA A 87 -9.78 3.66 3.65
CA ALA A 87 -11.13 3.40 4.13
C ALA A 87 -11.36 3.98 5.54
N GLY A 88 -11.30 5.32 5.67
CA GLY A 88 -11.63 6.10 6.88
C GLY A 88 -10.46 6.53 7.78
N HIS A 89 -9.36 7.07 7.24
CA HIS A 89 -8.18 7.57 8.02
C HIS A 89 -7.33 6.51 8.72
N ASP A 90 -7.22 5.30 8.16
CA ASP A 90 -6.38 4.22 8.71
C ASP A 90 -4.96 4.26 8.10
N PRO A 91 -3.93 4.70 8.84
CA PRO A 91 -2.58 4.83 8.32
C PRO A 91 -1.90 3.48 8.01
N LEU A 92 -2.34 2.39 8.63
CA LEU A 92 -1.83 1.05 8.31
C LEU A 92 -2.35 0.59 6.96
N LYS A 93 -3.64 0.78 6.68
CA LYS A 93 -4.20 0.48 5.35
C LYS A 93 -3.56 1.32 4.25
N ALA A 94 -3.34 2.62 4.52
CA ALA A 94 -2.67 3.51 3.58
C ALA A 94 -1.24 3.03 3.28
N THR A 95 -0.49 2.67 4.33
CA THR A 95 0.85 2.12 4.21
C THR A 95 0.87 0.81 3.41
N ALA A 96 -0.03 -0.13 3.72
CA ALA A 96 -0.10 -1.40 3.01
C ALA A 96 -0.43 -1.22 1.53
N ALA A 97 -1.35 -0.31 1.20
CA ALA A 97 -1.69 0.05 -0.17
C ALA A 97 -0.53 0.73 -0.91
N LEU A 98 0.18 1.64 -0.26
CA LEU A 98 1.40 2.24 -0.82
C LEU A 98 2.41 1.15 -1.18
N LEU A 99 2.70 0.21 -0.27
CA LEU A 99 3.64 -0.88 -0.51
C LEU A 99 3.21 -1.79 -1.68
N GLN A 100 1.92 -1.91 -1.98
CA GLN A 100 1.43 -2.63 -3.16
C GLN A 100 1.69 -1.87 -4.47
N GLU A 101 1.75 -0.53 -4.42
CA GLU A 101 1.96 0.31 -5.61
C GLU A 101 3.44 0.54 -5.95
N LEU A 102 4.37 0.43 -4.98
CA LEU A 102 5.79 0.69 -5.25
C LEU A 102 6.44 -0.26 -6.28
N PRO A 103 6.18 -1.58 -6.28
CA PRO A 103 6.83 -2.49 -7.21
C PRO A 103 6.51 -2.13 -8.68
N GLY A 104 7.56 -1.89 -9.47
CA GLY A 104 7.44 -1.56 -10.89
C GLY A 104 6.77 -0.21 -11.16
N LEU A 105 6.64 0.67 -10.16
CA LEU A 105 6.00 1.98 -10.29
C LEU A 105 6.55 2.77 -11.47
N GLU A 106 7.87 2.90 -11.57
CA GLU A 106 8.56 3.67 -12.61
C GLU A 106 8.24 3.20 -14.04
N HIS A 107 7.96 1.90 -14.24
CA HIS A 107 7.61 1.35 -15.55
C HIS A 107 6.15 1.61 -15.95
N ARG A 108 5.30 2.01 -15.00
CA ARG A 108 3.88 2.30 -15.22
C ARG A 108 3.61 3.78 -15.50
N LEU A 109 4.60 4.64 -15.31
CA LEU A 109 4.46 6.09 -15.50
C LEU A 109 4.52 6.45 -16.99
N LEU A 110 3.64 7.35 -17.39
CA LEU A 110 3.67 7.97 -18.71
C LEU A 110 4.83 8.98 -18.76
N PRO A 111 5.76 8.86 -19.73
CA PRO A 111 6.90 9.75 -19.81
C PRO A 111 6.47 11.17 -20.17
N ASN A 112 7.16 12.16 -19.60
CA ASN A 112 6.99 13.59 -19.88
C ASN A 112 5.58 14.16 -19.61
N GLN A 113 4.79 13.49 -18.77
CA GLN A 113 3.43 13.89 -18.41
C GLN A 113 3.24 13.82 -16.90
N ALA A 114 2.27 14.58 -16.39
CA ALA A 114 1.77 14.38 -15.04
C ALA A 114 1.10 13.00 -14.95
N ASN A 115 1.36 12.29 -13.86
CA ASN A 115 0.78 10.97 -13.61
C ASN A 115 -0.03 11.03 -12.33
N VAL A 116 -1.26 10.54 -12.36
CA VAL A 116 -2.09 10.36 -11.17
C VAL A 116 -2.41 8.88 -11.02
N ILE A 117 -1.94 8.28 -9.93
CA ILE A 117 -2.25 6.90 -9.57
C ILE A 117 -3.15 6.95 -8.35
N ARG A 118 -4.36 6.42 -8.51
CA ARG A 118 -5.39 6.40 -7.47
C ARG A 118 -5.61 4.98 -7.00
N HIS A 119 -5.11 4.64 -5.82
CA HIS A 119 -5.29 3.32 -5.22
C HIS A 119 -6.44 3.34 -4.22
N ARG A 120 -7.40 2.43 -4.41
CA ARG A 120 -8.53 2.21 -3.50
C ARG A 120 -8.46 0.79 -2.95
N PRO A 121 -8.07 0.59 -1.68
CA PRO A 121 -8.07 -0.72 -1.04
C PRO A 121 -9.49 -1.26 -1.03
N ARG A 122 -9.69 -2.43 -1.66
CA ARG A 122 -11.00 -3.10 -1.67
C ARG A 122 -11.07 -4.10 -0.54
N ALA A 123 -12.15 -4.05 0.24
CA ALA A 123 -12.48 -5.14 1.14
C ALA A 123 -12.72 -6.41 0.31
N THR A 124 -11.95 -7.46 0.59
CA THR A 124 -12.16 -8.75 -0.05
C THR A 124 -13.12 -9.55 0.81
N THR A 125 -14.20 -10.05 0.22
CA THR A 125 -15.11 -10.96 0.91
C THR A 125 -14.39 -12.31 1.11
N PRO A 126 -14.32 -12.83 2.35
CA PRO A 126 -13.72 -14.14 2.59
C PRO A 126 -14.50 -15.21 1.81
N ARG A 127 -13.75 -16.15 1.22
CA ARG A 127 -14.32 -17.31 0.54
C ARG A 127 -13.97 -18.58 1.32
N PRO A 128 -14.87 -19.57 1.40
CA PRO A 128 -14.55 -20.83 2.05
C PRO A 128 -13.34 -21.51 1.39
N ALA A 129 -12.34 -21.91 2.18
CA ALA A 129 -11.15 -22.59 1.66
C ALA A 129 -11.50 -23.87 0.89
N TRP A 130 -12.61 -24.52 1.24
CA TRP A 130 -13.14 -25.69 0.55
C TRP A 130 -13.41 -25.44 -0.95
N GLU A 131 -13.79 -24.22 -1.34
CA GLU A 131 -13.97 -23.89 -2.76
C GLU A 131 -12.67 -23.96 -3.56
N TYR A 132 -11.55 -23.62 -2.92
CA TYR A 132 -10.23 -23.75 -3.54
C TYR A 132 -9.84 -25.23 -3.66
N LEU A 133 -10.16 -26.03 -2.64
CA LEU A 133 -9.92 -27.48 -2.69
C LEU A 133 -10.72 -28.16 -3.81
N LYS A 134 -12.00 -27.78 -3.99
CA LYS A 134 -12.82 -28.22 -5.13
C LYS A 134 -12.17 -27.87 -6.47
N LYS A 135 -11.72 -26.63 -6.66
CA LYS A 135 -11.03 -26.20 -7.89
C LYS A 135 -9.77 -27.00 -8.17
N ILE A 136 -9.04 -27.40 -7.14
CA ILE A 136 -7.84 -28.24 -7.29
C ILE A 136 -8.25 -29.66 -7.67
N ALA A 137 -9.25 -30.24 -7.02
CA ALA A 137 -9.77 -31.57 -7.32
C ALA A 137 -10.27 -31.66 -8.79
N ASP A 138 -11.03 -30.67 -9.24
CA ASP A 138 -11.52 -30.56 -10.63
C ASP A 138 -10.35 -30.53 -11.64
N LYS A 139 -9.31 -29.73 -11.37
CA LYS A 139 -8.11 -29.66 -12.21
C LYS A 139 -7.33 -30.97 -12.27
N GLN A 140 -7.45 -31.80 -11.24
CA GLN A 140 -6.75 -33.09 -11.13
C GLN A 140 -7.63 -34.27 -11.56
N GLY A 141 -8.89 -34.05 -11.94
CA GLY A 141 -9.86 -35.12 -12.22
C GLY A 141 -10.09 -36.03 -11.01
N ALA A 142 -9.97 -35.50 -9.79
CA ALA A 142 -10.08 -36.24 -8.55
C ALA A 142 -11.34 -35.85 -7.78
N ASP A 143 -11.81 -36.73 -6.89
CA ASP A 143 -12.82 -36.40 -5.91
C ASP A 143 -12.25 -35.48 -4.81
N VAL A 144 -13.04 -34.49 -4.39
CA VAL A 144 -12.61 -33.47 -3.42
C VAL A 144 -12.45 -34.02 -2.00
N ASP A 145 -13.29 -34.99 -1.61
CA ASP A 145 -13.20 -35.61 -0.29
C ASP A 145 -11.97 -36.52 -0.21
N ASP A 146 -11.66 -37.24 -1.30
CA ASP A 146 -10.44 -38.04 -1.39
C ASP A 146 -9.18 -37.17 -1.41
N LEU A 147 -9.22 -36.00 -2.06
CA LEU A 147 -8.13 -35.03 -2.02
C LEU A 147 -7.94 -34.48 -0.60
N TRP A 148 -9.03 -34.16 0.09
CA TRP A 148 -8.98 -33.70 1.48
C TRP A 148 -8.40 -34.76 2.41
N LYS A 149 -8.91 -36.00 2.35
CA LYS A 149 -8.44 -37.11 3.22
C LYS A 149 -6.95 -37.37 3.04
N ARG A 150 -6.44 -37.27 1.81
CA ARG A 150 -5.01 -37.47 1.50
C ARG A 150 -4.09 -36.42 2.11
N HIS A 151 -4.57 -35.18 2.29
CA HIS A 151 -3.75 -34.06 2.74
C HIS A 151 -4.11 -33.51 4.13
N LYS A 152 -5.20 -33.97 4.74
CA LYS A 152 -5.52 -33.62 6.11
C LYS A 152 -4.42 -34.17 7.03
N ALA A 153 -3.76 -33.29 7.79
CA ALA A 153 -2.81 -33.73 8.80
C ALA A 153 -3.49 -34.70 9.78
N PRO A 154 -2.83 -35.79 10.18
CA PRO A 154 -3.31 -36.57 11.31
C PRO A 154 -3.46 -35.63 12.50
N VAL A 155 -4.60 -35.69 13.18
CA VAL A 155 -4.78 -34.94 14.42
C VAL A 155 -3.75 -35.50 15.39
N SER A 156 -2.71 -34.73 15.70
CA SER A 156 -1.82 -35.05 16.82
C SER A 156 -2.66 -34.96 18.09
N GLU A 157 -3.07 -36.11 18.61
CA GLU A 157 -3.50 -36.22 19.99
C GLU A 157 -2.25 -36.00 20.86
N GLU A 158 -1.90 -34.74 21.13
CA GLU A 158 -1.05 -34.46 22.28
C GLU A 158 -1.85 -34.88 23.51
N PRO A 159 -1.38 -35.86 24.31
CA PRO A 159 -2.02 -36.16 25.57
C PRO A 159 -1.99 -34.89 26.42
N ARG A 160 -3.17 -34.39 26.80
CA ARG A 160 -3.29 -33.40 27.86
C ARG A 160 -2.58 -33.97 29.08
N SER A 161 -1.38 -33.47 29.37
CA SER A 161 -0.69 -33.80 30.60
C SER A 161 -1.62 -33.41 31.75
N PRO A 162 -1.92 -34.32 32.69
CA PRO A 162 -2.71 -33.95 33.84
C PRO A 162 -1.93 -32.87 34.59
N SER A 163 -2.56 -31.72 34.76
CA SER A 163 -2.11 -30.68 35.68
C SER A 163 -1.98 -31.32 37.06
N SER A 164 -0.73 -31.51 37.51
CA SER A 164 -0.43 -31.88 38.89
C SER A 164 -1.00 -30.80 39.82
N PRO A 165 -1.74 -31.19 40.88
CA PRO A 165 -2.23 -30.24 41.86
C PRO A 165 -1.08 -29.75 42.76
N ASP A 166 -1.18 -28.48 43.11
CA ASP A 166 -0.58 -27.74 44.22
C ASP A 166 0.42 -28.47 45.13
N GLU A 167 1.63 -27.90 45.23
CA GLU A 167 2.42 -27.78 46.48
C GLU A 167 3.09 -26.40 46.57
#